data_AF-A0A961T2E0-F1
#
_entry.id   AF-A0A961T2E0-F1
#
_cell.length_a   1.000
_cell.length_b   1.000
_cell.length_c   1.000
_cell.angle_alpha   90.00
_cell.angle_beta   90.00
_cell.angle_gamma   90.00
#
_symmetry.space_group_name_H-M   'P 1'
#
loop_
_entity.id
_entity.type
_entity.pdbx_description
1 polymer ?
#
loop_
_entity_poly.entity_id
_entity_poly.type
_entity_poly.pdbx_seq_one_letter_code
_entity_poly.pdbx_strand_id
1 'polypeptide(L)'
;DFIQRYIFPGGMLPPPSRLMQLGETSGLTLASERVFPLDYARTLAEWRHRFIDKWDEIRSLGFDHRFKRMWEFYLHYCEAGFRTGNIDVRQVFFAKP
;
A
#
# COMPACT_ATOMS: atom_id res chain seq x y z
N ASP A 1 4.63 14.00 -6.22
CA ASP A 1 3.53 13.36 -5.48
C ASP A 1 3.87 13.29 -3.99
N PHE A 2 2.87 13.41 -3.10
CA PHE A 2 3.02 13.40 -1.64
C PHE A 2 3.70 12.12 -1.15
N ILE A 3 3.27 10.96 -1.64
CA ILE A 3 3.82 9.66 -1.23
C ILE A 3 5.32 9.57 -1.55
N GLN A 4 5.70 9.94 -2.78
CA GLN A 4 7.10 9.98 -3.21
C GLN A 4 7.98 10.91 -2.38
N ARG A 5 7.43 12.05 -1.94
CA ARG A 5 8.22 13.05 -1.24
C ARG A 5 8.40 12.72 0.24
N TYR A 6 7.39 12.13 0.88
CA TYR A 6 7.32 12.07 2.33
C TYR A 6 7.30 10.66 2.92
N ILE A 7 6.87 9.64 2.16
CA ILE A 7 6.65 8.29 2.69
C ILE A 7 7.55 7.26 2.00
N PHE A 8 7.49 7.16 0.67
CA PHE A 8 8.24 6.18 -0.12
C PHE A 8 8.95 6.82 -1.32
N PRO A 9 10.08 7.52 -1.11
CA PRO A 9 10.88 8.05 -2.21
C PRO A 9 11.39 6.96 -3.15
N GLY A 10 11.08 7.08 -4.44
CA GLY A 10 11.45 6.10 -5.47
C GLY A 10 10.51 4.89 -5.56
N GLY A 11 9.45 4.84 -4.75
CA GLY A 11 8.46 3.76 -4.84
C GLY A 11 7.70 3.80 -6.17
N MET A 12 7.36 2.66 -6.75
CA MET A 12 6.53 2.60 -7.96
C MET A 12 5.62 1.38 -7.87
N LEU A 13 4.34 1.57 -8.18
CA LEU A 13 3.40 0.47 -8.36
C LEU A 13 3.38 0.08 -9.83
N PRO A 14 3.83 -1.14 -10.20
CA PRO A 14 3.76 -1.58 -11.59
C PRO A 14 2.29 -1.86 -11.97
N PRO A 15 1.87 -1.55 -13.20
CA PRO A 15 0.56 -1.97 -13.68
C PRO A 15 0.54 -3.51 -13.82
N PRO A 16 -0.62 -4.17 -13.64
CA PRO A 16 -0.72 -5.63 -13.73
C PRO A 16 -0.20 -6.20 -15.05
N SER A 17 -0.44 -5.50 -16.16
CA SER A 17 0.06 -5.88 -17.49
C SER A 17 1.58 -5.97 -17.55
N ARG A 18 2.30 -5.10 -16.83
CA ARG A 18 3.77 -5.15 -16.79
C ARG A 18 4.26 -6.38 -16.03
N LEU A 19 3.59 -6.77 -14.95
CA LEU A 19 3.92 -7.98 -14.21
C LEU A 19 3.68 -9.23 -15.06
N MET A 20 2.57 -9.29 -15.81
CA MET A 20 2.27 -10.40 -16.72
C MET A 20 3.32 -10.53 -17.83
N GLN A 21 3.66 -9.42 -18.48
CA GLN A 21 4.70 -9.37 -19.52
C GLN A 21 6.05 -9.88 -19.00
N LEU A 22 6.43 -9.49 -17.77
CA LEU A 22 7.68 -9.94 -17.15
C LEU A 22 7.68 -11.44 -16.84
N GLY A 23 6.53 -11.99 -16.42
CA GLY A 23 6.35 -13.43 -16.25
C GLY A 23 6.56 -14.19 -17.56
N GLU A 24 5.86 -13.80 -18.62
CA GLU A 24 5.95 -14.43 -19.95
C GLU A 24 7.39 -14.40 -20.49
N THR A 25 8.03 -13.22 -20.47
CA THR A 25 9.41 -13.04 -20.95
C THR A 25 10.44 -13.81 -20.12
N SER A 26 10.08 -14.21 -18.89
CA SER A 26 10.91 -15.04 -18.01
C SER A 26 10.61 -16.54 -18.12
N GLY A 27 9.75 -16.96 -19.06
CA GLY A 27 9.34 -18.35 -19.23
C GLY A 27 8.41 -18.86 -18.13
N LEU A 28 7.68 -17.96 -17.47
CA LEU A 28 6.68 -18.29 -16.45
C LEU A 28 5.27 -18.13 -17.00
N THR A 29 4.37 -19.03 -16.63
CA THR A 29 2.95 -18.94 -16.96
C THR A 29 2.15 -18.54 -15.72
N LEU A 30 1.21 -17.60 -15.88
CA LEU A 30 0.27 -17.23 -14.83
C LEU A 30 -0.66 -18.41 -14.54
N ALA A 31 -0.56 -18.95 -13.33
CA ALA A 31 -1.40 -20.05 -12.88
C ALA A 31 -2.70 -19.56 -12.24
N SER A 32 -2.63 -18.51 -11.41
CA SER A 32 -3.79 -17.86 -10.81
C SER A 32 -3.44 -16.49 -10.24
N GLU A 33 -4.45 -15.67 -9.97
CA GLU A 33 -4.30 -14.44 -9.20
C GLU A 33 -5.42 -14.26 -8.18
N ARG A 34 -5.11 -13.54 -7.10
CA ARG A 34 -6.08 -13.07 -6.12
C ARG A 34 -5.88 -11.58 -5.90
N VAL A 35 -6.94 -10.80 -6.13
CA VAL A 35 -6.96 -9.34 -5.91
C VAL A 35 -7.84 -9.04 -4.70
N PHE A 36 -7.33 -8.27 -3.74
CA PHE A 36 -8.01 -8.04 -2.46
C PHE A 36 -7.79 -6.61 -1.91
N PRO A 37 -8.19 -5.57 -2.66
CA PRO A 37 -7.89 -4.18 -2.30
C PRO A 37 -8.61 -3.74 -1.01
N LEU A 38 -9.84 -4.23 -0.79
CA LEU A 38 -10.65 -3.84 0.36
C LEU A 38 -10.09 -4.36 1.69
N ASP A 39 -9.40 -5.50 1.68
CA ASP A 39 -8.70 -6.00 2.87
C ASP A 39 -7.55 -5.05 3.26
N TYR A 40 -6.86 -4.47 2.27
CA TYR A 40 -5.79 -3.51 2.54
C TYR A 40 -6.32 -2.13 2.93
N ALA A 41 -7.45 -1.70 2.36
CA ALA A 41 -8.18 -0.54 2.86
C ALA A 41 -8.55 -0.70 4.34
N ARG A 42 -9.09 -1.86 4.73
CA ARG A 42 -9.39 -2.18 6.14
C ARG A 42 -8.12 -2.13 6.99
N THR A 43 -7.03 -2.70 6.49
CA THR A 43 -5.74 -2.72 7.19
C THR A 43 -5.25 -1.30 7.51
N LEU A 44 -5.31 -0.39 6.54
CA LEU A 44 -4.95 1.03 6.72
C LEU A 44 -5.86 1.74 7.72
N ALA A 45 -7.16 1.45 7.72
CA ALA A 45 -8.10 1.98 8.70
C ALA A 45 -7.75 1.53 10.13
N GLU A 46 -7.47 0.24 10.32
CA GLU A 46 -7.05 -0.31 11.62
C GLU A 46 -5.73 0.29 12.10
N TRP A 47 -4.75 0.47 11.20
CA TRP A 47 -3.50 1.14 11.51
C TRP A 47 -3.71 2.58 11.93
N ARG A 48 -4.60 3.32 11.24
CA ARG A 48 -4.94 4.69 11.63
C ARG A 48 -5.55 4.75 13.01
N HIS A 49 -6.55 3.91 13.31
CA HIS A 49 -7.18 3.91 14.63
C HIS A 49 -6.16 3.64 15.74
N ARG A 50 -5.33 2.60 15.57
CA ARG A 50 -4.26 2.30 16.54
C ARG A 50 -3.23 3.41 16.65
N PHE A 51 -2.87 4.07 15.55
CA PHE A 51 -1.94 5.20 15.56
C PHE A 51 -2.49 6.39 16.36
N ILE A 52 -3.76 6.74 16.14
CA ILE A 52 -4.44 7.82 16.86
C ILE A 52 -4.54 7.49 18.35
N ASP A 53 -4.98 6.28 18.67
CA ASP A 53 -5.14 5.79 20.05
C ASP A 53 -3.80 5.77 20.81
N LYS A 54 -2.69 5.54 20.10
CA LYS A 54 -1.33 5.51 20.64
C LYS A 54 -0.56 6.81 20.47
N TRP A 55 -1.22 7.90 20.07
CA TRP A 55 -0.52 9.15 19.76
C TRP A 55 0.29 9.70 20.94
N ASP A 56 -0.22 9.64 22.18
CA ASP A 56 0.52 10.16 23.33
C ASP A 56 1.79 9.37 23.62
N GLU A 57 1.76 8.05 23.42
CA GLU A 57 2.94 7.18 23.49
C GLU A 57 3.92 7.48 22.35
N ILE A 58 3.42 7.68 21.13
CA ILE A 58 4.27 8.01 19.97
C ILE A 58 4.91 9.40 20.14
N ARG A 59 4.17 10.38 20.67
CA ARG A 59 4.67 11.74 20.92
C ARG A 59 5.83 11.72 21.92
N SER A 60 5.79 10.86 22.94
CA SER A 60 6.89 10.75 23.92
C SER A 60 8.19 10.21 23.31
N LEU A 61 8.12 9.54 22.15
CA LEU A 61 9.29 9.11 21.36
C LEU A 61 9.94 10.26 20.57
N GLY A 62 9.41 11.49 20.64
CA GLY A 62 9.97 12.67 19.97
C GLY A 62 9.30 13.04 18.64
N PHE A 63 8.19 12.39 18.27
CA PHE A 63 7.41 12.77 17.09
C PHE A 63 6.49 13.96 17.36
N ASP A 64 6.43 14.88 16.41
CA ASP A 64 5.67 16.12 16.53
C ASP A 64 4.30 16.06 15.85
N HIS A 65 3.48 17.10 16.08
CA HIS A 65 2.16 17.19 15.46
C HIS A 65 2.21 17.32 13.93
N ARG A 66 3.34 17.77 13.36
CA ARG A 66 3.52 17.82 11.91
C ARG A 66 3.64 16.39 11.36
N PHE A 67 4.43 15.54 12.00
CA PHE A 67 4.52 14.12 11.70
C PHE A 67 3.15 13.45 11.85
N LYS A 68 2.43 13.71 12.95
CA LYS A 68 1.08 13.17 13.16
C LYS A 68 0.17 13.40 11.96
N ARG A 69 0.04 14.68 11.54
CA ARG A 69 -0.83 15.05 10.42
C ARG A 69 -0.38 14.41 9.11
N MET A 70 0.93 14.35 8.87
CA MET A 70 1.48 13.71 7.67
C MET A 70 1.15 12.21 7.65
N TRP A 71 1.30 11.53 8.78
CA TRP A 71 1.06 10.09 8.89
C TRP A 71 -0.43 9.73 8.80
N GLU A 72 -1.29 10.50 9.46
CA GLU A 72 -2.75 10.34 9.33
C GLU A 72 -3.22 10.59 7.89
N PHE A 73 -2.70 11.64 7.24
CA PHE A 73 -3.02 11.91 5.85
C PHE A 73 -2.56 10.77 4.94
N TYR A 74 -1.35 10.23 5.15
CA TYR A 74 -0.88 9.05 4.42
C TYR A 74 -1.85 7.87 4.53
N LEU A 75 -2.25 7.51 5.75
CA LEU A 75 -3.14 6.36 5.99
C LEU A 75 -4.52 6.57 5.35
N HIS A 76 -5.11 7.76 5.49
CA HIS A 76 -6.37 8.11 4.82
C HIS A 76 -6.27 8.10 3.30
N TYR A 77 -5.22 8.74 2.77
CA TYR A 77 -5.00 8.87 1.33
C TYR A 77 -4.87 7.49 0.67
N CYS A 78 -4.07 6.60 1.26
CA CYS A 78 -3.93 5.24 0.77
C CYS A 78 -5.22 4.43 0.95
N GLU A 79 -5.91 4.53 2.11
CA GLU A 79 -7.19 3.83 2.31
C GLU A 79 -8.18 4.21 1.21
N ALA A 80 -8.33 5.51 0.93
CA ALA A 80 -9.19 5.98 -0.14
C ALA A 80 -8.77 5.40 -1.50
N GLY A 81 -7.48 5.40 -1.82
CA GLY A 81 -6.96 4.80 -3.06
C GLY A 81 -7.35 3.33 -3.25
N PHE A 82 -7.30 2.52 -2.19
CA PHE A 82 -7.75 1.13 -2.24
C PHE A 82 -9.28 1.00 -2.32
N ARG A 83 -10.03 1.83 -1.59
CA ARG A 83 -11.50 1.80 -1.61
C ARG A 83 -12.10 2.23 -2.94
N THR A 84 -11.47 3.19 -3.63
CA THR A 84 -11.95 3.69 -4.93
C THR A 84 -11.46 2.85 -6.10
N GLY A 85 -10.58 1.87 -5.85
CA GLY A 85 -10.00 1.04 -6.91
C GLY A 85 -8.92 1.74 -7.73
N ASN A 86 -8.36 2.85 -7.24
CA ASN A 86 -7.25 3.54 -7.91
C ASN A 86 -5.94 2.74 -7.81
N ILE A 87 -5.80 1.94 -6.75
CA ILE A 87 -4.69 1.02 -6.49
C ILE A 87 -5.23 -0.29 -5.91
N ASP A 88 -4.46 -1.37 -6.03
CA ASP A 88 -4.85 -2.69 -5.53
C ASP A 88 -3.69 -3.47 -4.89
N VAL A 89 -4.03 -4.61 -4.29
CA VAL A 89 -3.08 -5.61 -3.80
C VAL A 89 -3.38 -6.92 -4.49
N ARG A 90 -2.33 -7.57 -5.00
CA ARG A 90 -2.42 -8.80 -5.78
C ARG A 90 -1.47 -9.85 -5.23
N GLN A 91 -1.96 -11.07 -5.10
CA GLN A 91 -1.14 -12.26 -5.00
C GLN A 91 -1.20 -12.95 -6.37
N VAL A 92 -0.04 -13.07 -7.01
CA VAL A 92 0.08 -13.61 -8.37
C VAL A 92 0.89 -14.90 -8.31
N PHE A 93 0.33 -15.98 -8.82
CA PHE A 93 0.96 -17.30 -8.82
C PHE A 93 1.48 -17.60 -10.22
N PHE A 94 2.79 -17.76 -10.33
CA PHE A 94 3.45 -18.17 -11.55
C PHE A 94 3.97 -19.59 -11.42
N ALA A 95 3.90 -20.36 -12.50
CA ALA A 95 4.45 -21.70 -12.61
C ALA A 95 5.43 -21.78 -13.77
N LYS A 96 6.42 -22.68 -13.65
CA LYS A 96 7.20 -23.16 -14.80
C LYS A 96 6.51 -24.42 -15.34
N PRO A 97 6.46 -24.59 -16.67
CA PRO A 97 6.04 -25.85 -17.29
C PRO A 97 6.83 -27.06 -16.81
#